data_AF-A0A151UMF0-F1
#
_entry.id   AF-A0A151UMF0-F1
#
_cell.length_a   1.000
_cell.length_b   1.000
_cell.length_c   1.000
_cell.angle_alpha   90.00
_cell.angle_beta   90.00
_cell.angle_gamma   90.00
#
_symmetry.space_group_name_H-M   'P 1'
#
loop_
_entity.id
_entity.type
_entity.pdbx_description
1 polymer ?
#
loop_
_entity_poly.entity_id
_entity_poly.type
_entity_poly.pdbx_seq_one_letter_code
_entity_poly.pdbx_strand_id
1 'polypeptide(L)'
;MNQEYTEDKNITIKKLSGGRRLLEVVLAVVGIFAFYLMVVLVSFSPSDPSWSQTAWHGQIHNLGGGVGSWFADTLFFTFGVLAYALPLIMLFFCWSSFAQRDRRDYVDLFGLS
;
A
#
# COMPACT_ATOMS: atom_id res chain seq x y z
N MET A 1 31.65 -51.29 15.04
CA MET A 1 31.74 -49.89 15.50
C MET A 1 31.27 -49.03 14.33
N ASN A 2 30.00 -48.64 14.33
CA ASN A 2 29.38 -47.99 13.17
C ASN A 2 29.75 -46.51 13.22
N GLN A 3 30.40 -46.01 12.18
CA GLN A 3 30.73 -44.59 12.10
C GLN A 3 29.45 -43.81 11.83
N GLU A 4 28.98 -43.11 12.85
CA GLU A 4 27.89 -42.16 12.77
C GLU A 4 28.34 -41.01 11.86
N TYR A 5 27.86 -41.04 10.62
CA TYR A 5 28.08 -39.98 9.64
C TYR A 5 27.30 -38.75 10.11
N THR A 6 27.94 -37.94 10.95
CA THR A 6 27.45 -36.61 11.31
C THR A 6 27.63 -35.73 10.09
N GLU A 7 26.66 -35.76 9.19
CA GLU A 7 26.58 -34.87 8.06
C GLU A 7 26.42 -33.44 8.62
N ASP A 8 27.53 -32.71 8.65
CA ASP A 8 27.64 -31.32 9.07
C ASP A 8 26.87 -30.45 8.08
N LYS A 9 25.54 -30.44 8.25
CA LYS A 9 24.58 -29.67 7.47
C LYS A 9 24.88 -28.20 7.68
N ASN A 10 25.71 -27.63 6.80
CA ASN A 10 25.98 -26.21 6.76
C ASN A 10 24.69 -25.48 6.39
N ILE A 11 23.94 -25.03 7.40
CA ILE A 11 22.71 -24.26 7.21
C ILE A 11 23.12 -22.85 6.80
N THR A 12 23.37 -22.65 5.51
CA THR A 12 23.58 -21.32 4.95
C THR A 12 22.27 -20.55 5.03
N ILE A 13 22.10 -19.76 6.09
CA ILE A 13 20.94 -18.89 6.26
C ILE A 13 21.03 -17.76 5.23
N LYS A 14 20.20 -17.86 4.18
CA LYS A 14 20.10 -16.83 3.13
C LYS A 14 19.66 -15.51 3.78
N LYS A 15 20.59 -14.57 3.95
CA LYS A 15 20.32 -13.26 4.55
C LYS A 15 19.38 -12.50 3.62
N LEU A 16 18.12 -12.33 4.03
CA LEU A 16 17.15 -11.53 3.28
C LEU A 16 17.68 -10.10 3.12
N SER A 17 17.81 -9.64 1.87
CA SER A 17 18.28 -8.30 1.55
C SER A 17 17.42 -7.24 2.23
N GLY A 18 18.03 -6.35 3.01
CA GLY A 18 17.33 -5.27 3.72
C GLY A 18 16.54 -4.36 2.78
N GLY A 19 17.03 -4.15 1.56
CA GLY A 19 16.32 -3.38 0.53
C GLY A 19 15.01 -4.02 0.08
N ARG A 20 14.95 -5.35 -0.02
CA ARG A 20 13.72 -6.08 -0.38
C ARG A 20 12.63 -5.88 0.68
N ARG A 21 13.00 -5.97 1.96
CA ARG A 21 12.07 -5.76 3.09
C ARG A 21 11.58 -4.32 3.17
N LEU A 22 12.46 -3.34 2.96
CA LEU A 22 12.07 -1.93 2.95
C LEU A 22 11.04 -1.66 1.85
N LEU A 23 11.28 -2.17 0.63
CA LEU A 23 10.34 -2.00 -0.48
C LEU A 23 8.99 -2.70 -0.22
N GLU A 24 8.98 -3.83 0.47
CA GLU A 24 7.75 -4.53 0.86
C GLU A 24 6.93 -3.71 1.87
N VAL A 25 7.58 -3.15 2.89
CA VAL A 25 6.93 -2.25 3.86
C VAL A 25 6.39 -1.01 3.17
N VAL A 26 7.16 -0.40 2.27
CA VAL A 26 6.70 0.78 1.50
C VAL A 26 5.48 0.45 0.66
N LEU A 27 5.47 -0.68 -0.06
CA LEU A 27 4.29 -1.10 -0.83
C LEU A 27 3.06 -1.35 0.06
N ALA A 28 3.24 -1.98 1.21
CA ALA A 28 2.16 -2.22 2.16
C ALA A 28 1.57 -0.89 2.68
N VAL A 29 2.43 0.05 3.08
CA VAL A 29 2.01 1.39 3.53
C VAL A 29 1.26 2.13 2.42
N VAL A 30 1.77 2.10 1.18
CA VAL A 30 1.11 2.72 0.02
C VAL A 30 -0.25 2.07 -0.26
N GLY A 31 -0.36 0.75 -0.15
CA GLY A 31 -1.63 0.03 -0.35
C GLY A 31 -2.67 0.40 0.70
N ILE A 32 -2.27 0.45 1.98
CA ILE A 32 -3.15 0.86 3.08
C ILE A 32 -3.58 2.32 2.90
N PHE A 33 -2.65 3.20 2.52
CA PHE A 33 -2.94 4.60 2.28
C PHE A 33 -3.89 4.79 1.09
N ALA A 34 -3.72 4.04 -0.01
CA ALA A 34 -4.62 4.08 -1.16
C ALA A 34 -6.04 3.64 -0.78
N PHE A 35 -6.16 2.59 0.06
CA PHE A 35 -7.45 2.16 0.58
C PHE A 35 -8.09 3.23 1.46
N TYR A 36 -7.32 3.83 2.37
CA TYR A 36 -7.77 4.96 3.18
C TYR A 36 -8.27 6.12 2.30
N LEU A 37 -7.52 6.50 1.25
CA LEU A 37 -7.93 7.53 0.31
C LEU A 37 -9.26 7.21 -0.38
N MET A 38 -9.48 5.95 -0.74
CA MET A 38 -10.74 5.53 -1.35
C MET A 38 -11.92 5.71 -0.38
N VAL A 39 -11.74 5.31 0.88
CA VAL A 39 -12.76 5.47 1.93
C VAL A 39 -13.10 6.94 2.16
N VAL A 40 -12.10 7.80 2.29
CA VAL A 40 -12.32 9.23 2.56
C VAL A 40 -12.87 9.99 1.36
N LEU A 41 -12.54 9.60 0.12
CA LEU A 41 -13.13 10.18 -1.09
C LEU A 41 -14.59 9.78 -1.25
N VAL A 42 -14.93 8.51 -1.01
CA VAL A 42 -16.31 8.01 -1.14
C VAL A 42 -17.22 8.53 -0.03
N SER A 43 -16.69 8.70 1.19
CA SER A 43 -17.44 9.22 2.34
C SER A 43 -17.42 10.74 2.46
N PHE A 44 -16.81 11.46 1.51
CA PHE A 44 -16.71 12.91 1.55
C PHE A 44 -18.08 13.58 1.39
N SER A 45 -18.41 14.48 2.30
CA SER A 45 -19.60 15.33 2.21
C SER A 45 -19.20 16.80 2.03
N PRO A 46 -19.83 17.56 1.12
CA PRO A 46 -19.63 19.00 0.97
C PRO A 46 -20.02 19.85 2.19
N SER A 47 -20.57 19.21 3.22
CA SER A 47 -20.94 19.84 4.49
C SER A 47 -19.87 19.64 5.58
N ASP A 48 -18.83 18.86 5.30
CA ASP A 48 -17.76 18.56 6.25
C ASP A 48 -16.71 19.69 6.31
N PRO A 49 -16.13 19.97 7.50
CA PRO A 49 -15.07 20.96 7.65
C PRO A 49 -13.87 20.59 6.78
N SER A 50 -13.50 21.48 5.85
CA SER A 50 -12.36 21.31 4.97
C SER A 50 -11.73 22.65 4.60
N TRP A 51 -10.67 22.65 3.80
CA TRP A 51 -9.91 23.85 3.48
C TRP A 51 -10.75 24.88 2.73
N SER A 52 -11.49 24.42 1.72
CA SER A 52 -12.30 25.27 0.86
C SER A 52 -13.75 25.39 1.33
N GLN A 53 -14.18 24.58 2.30
CA GLN A 53 -15.55 24.55 2.79
C GLN A 53 -15.64 24.97 4.25
N THR A 54 -16.47 25.98 4.49
CA THR A 54 -16.76 26.49 5.83
C THR A 54 -17.75 25.56 6.53
N ALA A 55 -17.33 24.83 7.56
CA ALA A 55 -18.26 24.06 8.38
C ALA A 55 -18.94 24.94 9.43
N TRP A 56 -20.26 24.83 9.51
CA TRP A 56 -21.07 25.42 10.57
C TRP A 56 -21.39 24.32 11.60
N HIS A 57 -20.58 24.22 12.65
CA HIS A 57 -20.84 23.45 13.88
C HIS A 57 -21.48 22.04 13.73
N GLY A 58 -21.14 21.29 12.67
CA GLY A 58 -21.67 19.95 12.40
C GLY A 58 -20.70 18.82 12.78
N GLN A 59 -21.23 17.62 13.03
CA GLN A 59 -20.43 16.40 13.09
C GLN A 59 -19.83 16.08 11.71
N ILE A 60 -18.59 15.58 11.71
CA ILE A 60 -17.87 15.20 10.48
C ILE A 60 -18.42 13.86 10.00
N HIS A 61 -18.90 13.79 8.75
CA HIS A 61 -19.44 12.58 8.14
C HIS A 61 -18.38 11.74 7.45
N ASN A 62 -17.27 12.36 7.01
CA ASN A 62 -16.14 11.64 6.45
C ASN A 62 -15.58 10.61 7.44
N LEU A 63 -15.47 9.35 6.99
CA LEU A 63 -14.98 8.24 7.82
C LEU A 63 -13.50 8.39 8.20
N GLY A 64 -12.74 9.20 7.46
CA GLY A 64 -11.38 9.59 7.81
C GLY A 64 -11.29 10.79 8.74
N GLY A 65 -12.43 11.26 9.27
CA GLY A 65 -12.53 12.43 10.13
C GLY A 65 -12.11 13.72 9.43
N GLY A 66 -11.71 14.72 10.22
CA GLY A 66 -11.33 16.03 9.69
C GLY A 66 -10.11 16.00 8.77
N VAL A 67 -9.16 15.09 9.03
CA VAL A 67 -7.98 14.91 8.18
C VAL A 67 -8.38 14.32 6.83
N GLY A 68 -9.25 13.30 6.82
CA GLY A 68 -9.79 12.70 5.60
C GLY A 68 -10.59 13.71 4.76
N SER A 69 -11.41 14.53 5.41
CA SER A 69 -12.14 15.63 4.78
C SER A 69 -11.20 16.61 4.07
N TRP A 70 -10.09 17.01 4.72
CA TRP A 70 -9.11 17.92 4.14
C TRP A 70 -8.40 17.34 2.91
N PHE A 71 -8.02 16.06 2.98
CA PHE A 71 -7.42 15.36 1.83
C PHE A 71 -8.41 15.24 0.67
N ALA A 72 -9.63 14.80 0.93
CA ALA A 72 -10.66 14.63 -0.08
C ALA A 72 -11.00 15.98 -0.75
N ASP A 73 -11.17 17.05 0.03
CA ASP A 73 -11.42 18.40 -0.50
C ASP A 73 -10.29 18.88 -1.40
N THR A 74 -9.03 18.71 -0.97
CA THR A 74 -7.86 19.09 -1.78
C THR A 74 -7.77 18.29 -3.09
N LEU A 75 -8.05 16.99 -3.02
CA LEU A 75 -8.03 16.09 -4.18
C LEU A 75 -9.14 16.45 -5.17
N PHE A 76 -10.37 16.68 -4.69
CA PHE A 76 -11.48 17.12 -5.54
C PHE A 76 -11.26 18.52 -6.10
N PHE A 77 -10.68 19.45 -5.34
CA PHE A 77 -10.35 20.78 -5.83
C PHE A 77 -9.31 20.74 -6.97
N THR A 78 -8.29 19.89 -6.85
CA THR A 78 -7.19 19.82 -7.81
C THR A 78 -7.54 18.97 -9.05
N PHE A 79 -8.19 17.82 -8.85
CA PHE A 79 -8.41 16.82 -9.90
C PHE A 79 -9.89 16.66 -10.29
N GLY A 80 -10.82 17.24 -9.53
CA GLY A 80 -12.26 17.01 -9.74
C GLY A 80 -12.61 15.52 -9.61
N VAL A 81 -13.47 15.05 -10.51
CA VAL A 81 -13.91 13.64 -10.56
C VAL A 81 -12.74 12.67 -10.76
N LEU A 82 -11.63 13.12 -11.35
CA LEU A 82 -10.44 12.28 -11.53
C LEU A 82 -9.76 11.92 -10.21
N ALA A 83 -10.10 12.57 -9.09
CA ALA A 83 -9.62 12.21 -7.76
C ALA A 83 -9.87 10.73 -7.42
N TYR A 84 -10.99 10.15 -7.88
CA TYR A 84 -11.30 8.72 -7.68
C TYR A 84 -10.33 7.77 -8.42
N ALA A 85 -9.66 8.24 -9.47
CA ALA A 85 -8.70 7.41 -10.20
C ALA A 85 -7.38 7.25 -9.43
N LEU A 86 -6.99 8.21 -8.59
CA LEU A 86 -5.73 8.18 -7.84
C LEU A 86 -5.57 6.94 -6.94
N PRO A 87 -6.51 6.61 -6.03
CA PRO A 87 -6.39 5.41 -5.22
C PRO A 87 -6.36 4.13 -6.07
N LEU A 88 -7.11 4.09 -7.18
CA LEU A 88 -7.10 2.94 -8.10
C LEU A 88 -5.75 2.75 -8.79
N ILE A 89 -5.13 3.84 -9.25
CA ILE A 89 -3.81 3.81 -9.87
C ILE A 89 -2.76 3.37 -8.85
N MET A 90 -2.81 3.86 -7.61
CA MET A 90 -1.90 3.42 -6.54
C MET A 90 -2.03 1.91 -6.26
N LEU A 91 -3.26 1.40 -6.17
CA LEU A 91 -3.50 -0.04 -5.99
C LEU A 91 -3.01 -0.85 -7.19
N PHE A 92 -3.20 -0.36 -8.41
CA PHE A 92 -2.69 -1.02 -9.62
C PHE A 92 -1.16 -1.09 -9.63
N PHE A 93 -0.47 -0.02 -9.28
CA PHE A 93 0.99 -0.03 -9.16
C PHE A 93 1.47 -0.96 -8.06
N CYS A 94 0.79 -0.98 -6.91
CA CYS A 94 1.09 -1.89 -5.82
C CYS A 94 0.96 -3.35 -6.28
N TRP A 95 -0.18 -3.70 -6.88
CA TRP A 95 -0.44 -5.02 -7.46
C TRP A 95 0.58 -5.42 -8.52
N SER A 96 0.87 -4.53 -9.48
CA SER A 96 1.85 -4.79 -10.54
C SER A 96 3.26 -5.01 -9.97
N SER A 97 3.64 -4.27 -8.92
CA SER A 97 4.92 -4.47 -8.25
C SER A 97 4.98 -5.83 -7.54
N PHE A 98 3.89 -6.29 -6.92
CA PHE A 98 3.80 -7.63 -6.34
C PHE A 98 3.82 -8.73 -7.41
N ALA A 99 3.01 -8.61 -8.46
CA ALA A 99 2.95 -9.59 -9.55
C ALA A 99 4.29 -9.76 -10.30
N GLN A 100 5.05 -8.67 -10.47
CA GLN A 100 6.39 -8.72 -11.05
C GLN A 100 7.41 -9.43 -10.14
N ARG A 101 7.24 -9.34 -8.80
CA ARG A 101 8.10 -10.03 -7.84
C ARG A 101 7.83 -11.53 -7.84
N ASP A 102 6.56 -11.93 -7.80
CA ASP A 102 6.18 -13.35 -7.89
C ASP A 102 6.75 -13.98 -9.15
N ARG A 103 6.62 -13.30 -10.30
CA ARG A 103 7.19 -13.78 -11.57
C ARG A 103 8.71 -13.96 -11.53
N ARG A 104 9.44 -13.11 -10.79
CA ARG A 104 10.91 -13.19 -10.69
C ARG A 104 11.37 -14.36 -9.81
N ASP A 105 10.66 -14.63 -8.72
CA ASP A 105 10.94 -15.78 -7.87
C ASP A 105 10.70 -17.13 -8.60
N TYR A 106 9.78 -17.18 -9.59
CA TYR A 106 9.60 -18.37 -10.44
C TYR A 106 10.76 -18.63 -11.42
N VAL A 107 11.37 -17.60 -12.01
CA VAL A 107 12.45 -17.81 -13.01
C VAL A 107 13.71 -18.38 -12.35
N ASP A 108 13.99 -17.99 -11.11
CA ASP A 108 15.14 -18.47 -10.35
C ASP A 108 14.99 -19.95 -9.93
N LEU A 109 13.76 -20.47 -9.76
CA LEU A 109 13.51 -21.88 -9.46
C LEU A 109 13.85 -22.81 -10.63
N PHE A 110 13.53 -22.39 -11.85
CA PHE A 110 13.82 -23.18 -13.07
C PHE A 110 15.27 -23.01 -13.57
N GLY A 111 15.96 -21.95 -13.17
CA GLY A 111 17.36 -21.70 -13.56
C GLY A 111 18.42 -22.41 -12.71
N LEU A 112 18.01 -23.12 -11.64
CA LEU A 112 18.91 -23.82 -10.69
C LEU A 112 18.75 -25.36 -10.71
N SER A 113 18.30 -25.94 -11.83
CA SER A 113 18.34 -27.39 -12.07
C SER A 113 19.57 -27.80 -12.87
#